data_AF-A0A0J8YHE5-F1
#
_entry.id   AF-A0A0J8YHE5-F1
#
_cell.length_a   1.000
_cell.length_b   1.000
_cell.length_c   1.000
_cell.angle_alpha   90.00
_cell.angle_beta   90.00
_cell.angle_gamma   90.00
#
_symmetry.space_group_name_H-M   'P 1'
#
loop_
_entity.id
_entity.type
_entity.pdbx_description
1 polymer ?
#
loop_
_entity_poly.entity_id
_entity_poly.type
_entity_poly.pdbx_seq_one_letter_code
_entity_poly.pdbx_strand_id
1 'polypeptide(L)'
;MRFPVAVVGNVFGIHRSSYKYWRQPKKLDATRVTLLSLVREVYRESNGSAGARSIAAMVITKGIKLSRWRATKLMQALNIISCQKPGHRYKKASKEHIEIPNHLDRQFAFTKPNRVWCGDVTYIWTGKSWAYLAVVLDFFPVNRLAGRCHFSLIQH
;
A
#
# COMPACT_ATOMS: atom_id res chain seq x y z
N MET A 1 34.01 5.02 -44.73
CA MET A 1 35.15 5.66 -44.06
C MET A 1 35.25 5.14 -42.63
N ARG A 2 36.36 4.51 -42.24
CA ARG A 2 36.57 3.97 -40.88
C ARG A 2 37.75 4.75 -40.28
N PHE A 3 37.48 5.63 -39.32
CA PHE A 3 38.53 6.45 -38.70
C PHE A 3 39.20 5.69 -37.54
N PRO A 4 40.54 5.78 -37.38
CA PRO A 4 41.22 5.22 -36.24
C PRO A 4 40.75 5.88 -34.93
N VAL A 5 40.54 5.09 -33.87
CA VAL A 5 40.14 5.57 -32.53
C VAL A 5 41.09 6.64 -31.98
N ALA A 6 42.37 6.60 -32.37
CA ALA A 6 43.35 7.60 -31.99
C ALA A 6 43.06 8.99 -32.59
N VAL A 7 42.59 9.05 -33.85
CA VAL A 7 42.25 10.30 -34.53
C VAL A 7 41.04 10.95 -33.87
N VAL A 8 39.99 10.15 -33.63
CA VAL A 8 38.77 10.59 -32.94
C VAL A 8 39.09 11.02 -31.50
N GLY A 9 39.91 10.24 -30.78
CA GLY A 9 40.35 10.56 -29.43
C GLY A 9 41.09 11.91 -29.36
N ASN A 10 41.98 12.20 -30.30
CA ASN A 10 42.68 13.49 -30.35
C ASN A 10 41.75 14.68 -30.63
N VAL A 11 40.79 14.53 -31.55
CA VAL A 11 39.83 15.60 -31.88
C VAL A 11 38.97 15.98 -30.66
N PHE A 12 38.61 15.00 -29.83
CA PHE A 12 37.77 15.21 -28.65
C PHE A 12 38.56 15.32 -27.33
N GLY A 13 39.90 15.28 -27.36
CA GLY A 13 40.73 15.29 -26.15
C GLY A 13 40.58 14.05 -25.25
N ILE A 14 40.09 12.93 -25.78
CA ILE A 14 39.83 11.70 -25.04
C ILE A 14 41.00 10.73 -25.25
N HIS A 15 41.65 10.33 -24.15
CA HIS A 15 42.74 9.36 -24.22
C HIS A 15 42.26 7.98 -24.68
N ARG A 16 43.07 7.29 -25.49
CA ARG A 16 42.74 5.98 -26.09
C ARG A 16 42.33 4.92 -25.06
N SER A 17 42.92 4.96 -23.86
CA SER A 17 42.62 4.01 -22.78
C SER A 17 41.24 4.27 -22.17
N SER A 18 40.85 5.54 -22.01
CA SER A 18 39.54 5.93 -21.52
C SER A 18 38.42 5.49 -22.46
N TYR A 19 38.61 5.68 -23.77
CA TYR A 19 37.65 5.20 -24.77
C TYR A 19 37.49 3.67 -24.73
N LYS A 20 38.62 2.93 -24.65
CA LYS A 20 38.56 1.46 -24.54
C LYS A 20 37.86 1.01 -23.26
N TYR A 21 38.07 1.71 -22.14
CA TYR A 21 37.41 1.44 -20.87
C TYR A 21 35.89 1.67 -20.96
N TRP A 22 35.44 2.80 -21.53
CA TRP A 22 34.01 3.09 -21.71
C TRP A 22 33.32 2.16 -22.71
N ARG A 23 34.06 1.70 -23.73
CA ARG A 23 33.55 0.74 -24.72
C ARG A 23 33.33 -0.66 -24.14
N GLN A 24 33.90 -0.98 -22.98
CA GLN A 24 33.62 -2.26 -22.34
C GLN A 24 32.16 -2.30 -21.87
N PRO A 25 31.36 -3.29 -22.32
CA PRO A 25 30.00 -3.44 -21.84
C PRO A 25 30.04 -3.70 -20.33
N LYS A 26 29.28 -2.91 -19.57
CA LYS A 26 29.14 -3.10 -18.13
C LYS A 26 28.50 -4.47 -17.91
N LYS A 27 29.21 -5.39 -17.26
CA LYS A 27 28.68 -6.73 -16.96
C LYS A 27 27.42 -6.59 -16.13
N LEU A 28 26.33 -7.23 -16.58
CA LEU A 28 25.10 -7.34 -15.81
C LEU A 28 25.36 -8.27 -14.62
N ASP A 29 25.23 -7.72 -13.41
CA ASP A 29 25.34 -8.48 -12.18
C ASP A 29 24.08 -9.33 -11.98
N ALA A 30 24.24 -10.66 -12.02
CA ALA A 30 23.13 -11.60 -11.84
C ALA A 30 22.37 -11.36 -10.54
N THR A 31 23.08 -11.00 -9.45
CA THR A 31 22.45 -10.72 -8.15
C THR A 31 21.56 -9.48 -8.22
N ARG A 32 21.97 -8.47 -9.01
CA ARG A 32 21.19 -7.26 -9.22
C ARG A 32 19.93 -7.55 -10.01
N VAL A 33 19.98 -8.42 -11.03
CA VAL A 33 18.81 -8.82 -11.82
C VAL A 33 17.80 -9.55 -10.95
N THR A 34 18.25 -10.50 -10.13
CA THR A 34 17.38 -11.21 -9.18
C THR A 34 16.72 -10.24 -8.20
N LEU A 35 17.48 -9.29 -7.67
CA LEU A 35 16.95 -8.30 -6.72
C LEU A 35 15.95 -7.34 -7.36
N LEU A 36 16.16 -6.95 -8.62
CA LEU A 36 15.19 -6.16 -9.40
C LEU A 36 13.89 -6.92 -9.64
N SER A 37 13.98 -8.23 -9.94
CA SER A 37 12.81 -9.09 -10.09
C SER A 37 12.00 -9.17 -8.80
N LEU A 38 12.67 -9.39 -7.67
CA LEU A 38 12.04 -9.47 -6.36
C LEU A 38 11.34 -8.17 -5.96
N VAL A 39 11.97 -7.02 -6.19
CA VAL A 39 11.35 -5.71 -5.93
C VAL A 39 10.08 -5.52 -6.77
N ARG A 40 10.10 -5.96 -8.03
CA ARG A 40 8.93 -5.89 -8.92
C ARG A 40 7.80 -6.81 -8.45
N GLU A 41 8.12 -8.03 -8.01
CA GLU A 41 7.17 -8.99 -7.45
C GLU A 41 6.47 -8.41 -6.20
N VAL A 42 7.26 -7.97 -5.23
CA VAL A 42 6.77 -7.37 -3.97
C VAL A 42 5.94 -6.11 -4.22
N TYR A 43 6.30 -5.30 -5.21
CA TYR A 43 5.48 -4.15 -5.60
C TYR A 43 4.12 -4.58 -6.17
N ARG A 44 4.07 -5.66 -6.96
CA ARG A 44 2.80 -6.21 -7.48
C ARG A 44 1.94 -6.81 -6.37
N GLU A 45 2.53 -7.51 -5.40
CA GLU A 45 1.82 -8.00 -4.20
C GLU A 45 1.13 -6.85 -3.45
N SER A 46 1.73 -5.66 -3.43
CA SER A 46 1.17 -4.46 -2.81
C SER A 46 0.12 -3.70 -3.64
N ASN A 47 -0.26 -4.22 -4.82
CA ASN A 47 -1.12 -3.53 -5.79
C ASN A 47 -0.66 -2.10 -6.13
N GLY A 48 0.66 -1.90 -6.19
CA GLY A 48 1.28 -0.63 -6.54
C GLY A 48 1.31 0.45 -5.45
N SER A 49 0.87 0.11 -4.23
CA SER A 49 0.82 1.06 -3.11
C SER A 49 2.13 1.14 -2.31
N ALA A 50 3.01 0.14 -2.39
CA ALA A 50 4.20 0.11 -1.56
C ALA A 50 5.31 1.06 -2.03
N GLY A 51 5.75 1.93 -1.13
CA GLY A 51 6.96 2.75 -1.27
C GLY A 51 8.23 2.04 -0.83
N ALA A 52 9.38 2.70 -0.99
CA ALA A 52 10.70 2.15 -0.70
C ALA A 52 10.85 1.57 0.71
N ARG A 53 10.19 2.18 1.72
CA ARG A 53 10.19 1.68 3.10
C ARG A 53 9.46 0.33 3.21
N SER A 54 8.25 0.24 2.64
CA SER A 54 7.42 -0.97 2.68
C SER A 54 8.04 -2.09 1.85
N ILE A 55 8.59 -1.78 0.68
CA ILE A 55 9.34 -2.74 -0.15
C ILE A 55 10.56 -3.28 0.60
N ALA A 56 11.35 -2.42 1.26
CA ALA A 56 12.48 -2.87 2.05
C ALA A 56 12.03 -3.84 3.17
N ALA A 57 10.96 -3.50 3.89
CA ALA A 57 10.42 -4.37 4.93
C ALA A 57 9.95 -5.72 4.37
N MET A 58 9.17 -5.73 3.29
CA MET A 58 8.68 -6.96 2.65
C MET A 58 9.81 -7.85 2.12
N VAL A 59 10.85 -7.26 1.53
CA VAL A 59 12.03 -8.01 1.08
C VAL A 59 12.83 -8.58 2.26
N ILE A 60 12.91 -7.85 3.37
CA ILE A 60 13.51 -8.36 4.62
C ILE A 60 12.72 -9.55 5.17
N THR A 61 11.39 -9.50 5.13
CA THR A 61 10.53 -10.64 5.51
C THR A 61 10.78 -11.87 4.64
N LYS A 62 11.13 -11.68 3.36
CA LYS A 62 11.56 -12.76 2.45
C LYS A 62 13.01 -13.21 2.65
N GLY A 63 13.70 -12.74 3.70
CA GLY A 63 15.03 -13.20 4.12
C GLY A 63 16.22 -12.44 3.51
N ILE A 64 15.98 -11.41 2.69
CA ILE A 64 17.05 -10.64 2.03
C ILE A 64 17.22 -9.28 2.71
N LYS A 65 18.41 -9.00 3.22
CA LYS A 65 18.73 -7.70 3.82
C LYS A 65 18.73 -6.60 2.75
N LEU A 66 17.74 -5.70 2.82
CA LEU A 66 17.63 -4.57 1.90
C LEU A 66 17.50 -3.25 2.68
N SER A 67 18.44 -2.31 2.45
CA SER A 67 18.33 -0.97 3.03
C SER A 67 17.32 -0.12 2.25
N ARG A 68 16.70 0.85 2.93
CA ARG A 68 15.77 1.79 2.31
C ARG A 68 16.39 2.51 1.10
N TRP A 69 17.64 2.97 1.23
CA TRP A 69 18.35 3.65 0.14
C TRP A 69 18.52 2.76 -1.09
N ARG A 70 18.90 1.49 -0.87
CA ARG A 70 19.05 0.52 -1.95
C ARG A 70 17.71 0.19 -2.61
N ALA A 71 16.64 0.06 -1.81
CA ALA A 71 15.28 -0.10 -2.32
C ALA A 71 14.87 1.09 -3.21
N THR A 72 15.13 2.33 -2.79
CA THR A 72 14.86 3.53 -3.60
C THR A 72 15.59 3.49 -4.94
N LYS A 73 16.88 3.14 -4.97
CA LYS A 73 17.64 3.03 -6.21
C LYS A 73 17.11 1.94 -7.15
N LEU A 74 16.62 0.83 -6.61
CA LEU A 74 16.02 -0.24 -7.40
C LEU A 74 14.65 0.16 -7.95
N MET A 75 13.81 0.83 -7.15
CA MET A 75 12.54 1.39 -7.62
C MET A 75 12.74 2.40 -8.75
N GLN A 76 13.72 3.31 -8.61
CA GLN A 76 14.09 4.26 -9.66
C GLN A 76 14.56 3.54 -10.93
N ALA A 77 15.39 2.52 -10.80
CA ALA A 77 15.84 1.72 -11.95
C ALA A 77 14.71 0.96 -12.66
N LEU A 78 13.60 0.70 -11.95
CA LEU A 78 12.41 0.03 -12.47
C LEU A 78 11.30 1.00 -12.91
N ASN A 79 11.50 2.32 -12.78
CA ASN A 79 10.46 3.33 -12.96
C ASN A 79 9.19 3.04 -12.13
N ILE A 80 9.36 2.50 -10.92
CA ILE A 80 8.27 2.20 -9.99
C ILE A 80 8.01 3.41 -9.10
N ILE A 81 6.79 3.92 -9.14
CA ILE A 81 6.30 5.00 -8.27
C ILE A 81 5.21 4.44 -7.37
N SER A 82 5.33 4.70 -6.08
CA SER A 82 4.31 4.31 -5.11
C SER A 82 3.08 5.19 -5.29
N CYS A 83 1.97 4.59 -5.73
CA CYS A 83 0.70 5.29 -5.87
C CYS A 83 -0.24 4.79 -4.77
N GLN A 84 -0.45 5.63 -3.74
CA GLN A 84 -1.51 5.36 -2.78
C GLN A 84 -2.85 5.45 -3.52
N LYS A 85 -3.75 4.49 -3.26
CA LYS A 85 -5.12 4.59 -3.79
C LYS A 85 -5.72 5.91 -3.28
N PRO A 86 -6.32 6.74 -4.15
CA PRO A 86 -7.03 7.93 -3.70
C PRO A 86 -8.03 7.52 -2.61
N GLY A 87 -8.05 8.26 -1.50
CA GLY A 87 -9.00 7.99 -0.41
C GLY A 87 -10.42 7.99 -0.96
N HIS A 88 -11.25 7.02 -0.51
CA HIS A 88 -12.64 6.94 -0.93
C HIS A 88 -13.37 8.23 -0.53
N ARG A 89 -13.81 9.01 -1.51
CA ARG A 89 -14.49 10.28 -1.27
C ARG A 89 -15.95 9.99 -0.94
N TYR A 90 -16.23 9.66 0.32
CA TYR A 90 -17.60 9.60 0.81
C TYR A 90 -18.28 10.94 0.56
N LYS A 91 -19.46 10.92 -0.06
CA LYS A 91 -20.31 12.12 -0.15
C LYS A 91 -20.65 12.51 1.29
N LYS A 92 -20.17 13.67 1.74
CA LYS A 92 -20.62 14.24 3.01
C LYS A 92 -22.12 14.55 2.85
N ALA A 93 -22.97 13.79 3.53
CA ALA A 93 -24.37 14.14 3.68
C ALA A 93 -24.44 15.37 4.59
N SER A 94 -24.50 16.57 3.98
CA SER A 94 -24.61 17.85 4.70
C SER A 94 -26.06 18.23 5.01
N LYS A 95 -27.03 17.49 4.45
CA LYS A 95 -28.45 17.69 4.71
C LYS A 95 -28.93 16.56 5.61
N GLU A 96 -29.38 16.93 6.80
CA GLU A 96 -30.17 16.03 7.63
C GLU A 96 -31.48 15.70 6.89
N HIS A 97 -31.96 14.48 7.10
CA HIS A 97 -33.21 14.04 6.50
C HIS A 97 -34.36 14.75 7.23
N ILE A 98 -35.13 15.57 6.51
CA ILE A 98 -36.18 16.44 7.10
C ILE A 98 -37.25 15.62 7.83
N GLU A 99 -37.49 14.38 7.39
CA GLU A 99 -38.56 13.51 7.89
C GLU A 99 -38.14 12.69 9.12
N ILE A 100 -36.85 12.59 9.44
CA ILE A 100 -36.34 11.81 10.57
C ILE A 100 -35.39 12.70 11.38
N PRO A 101 -35.86 13.36 12.45
CA PRO A 101 -35.01 14.20 13.28
C PRO A 101 -33.91 13.36 13.92
N ASN A 102 -32.67 13.86 13.86
CA ASN A 102 -31.52 13.24 14.51
C ASN A 102 -31.57 13.46 16.02
N HIS A 103 -32.28 12.57 16.73
CA HIS A 103 -32.40 12.64 18.19
C HIS A 103 -31.09 12.43 18.94
N LEU A 104 -30.07 11.84 18.29
CA LEU A 104 -28.81 11.51 18.92
C LEU A 104 -27.83 12.68 18.91
N ASP A 105 -27.85 13.51 17.87
CA ASP A 105 -26.98 14.69 17.67
C ASP A 105 -25.51 14.49 18.11
N ARG A 106 -24.96 13.28 17.85
CA ARG A 106 -23.60 12.86 18.27
C ARG A 106 -23.34 12.94 19.78
N GLN A 107 -24.38 12.94 20.60
CA GLN A 107 -24.31 12.88 22.06
C GLN A 107 -24.21 11.42 22.50
N PHE A 108 -22.98 10.93 22.70
CA PHE A 108 -22.71 9.54 23.08
C PHE A 108 -22.46 9.34 24.59
N ALA A 109 -22.76 10.35 25.41
CA ALA A 109 -22.54 10.33 26.86
C ALA A 109 -23.76 9.80 27.62
N PHE A 110 -23.99 8.48 27.58
CA PHE A 110 -25.10 7.86 28.28
C PHE A 110 -24.71 7.36 29.68
N THR A 111 -25.57 7.65 30.66
CA THR A 111 -25.38 7.26 32.07
C THR A 111 -25.86 5.84 32.41
N LYS A 112 -26.66 5.20 31.53
CA LYS A 112 -27.23 3.87 31.73
C LYS A 112 -27.13 3.02 30.45
N PRO A 113 -26.94 1.69 30.55
CA PRO A 113 -27.00 0.78 29.40
C PRO A 113 -28.43 0.67 28.84
N ASN A 114 -28.59 0.09 27.65
CA ASN A 114 -29.86 -0.13 26.96
C ASN A 114 -30.67 1.14 26.68
N ARG A 115 -30.00 2.24 26.31
CA ARG A 115 -30.66 3.50 25.95
C ARG A 115 -30.68 3.75 24.45
N VAL A 116 -29.56 3.48 23.80
CA VAL A 116 -29.40 3.69 22.35
C VAL A 116 -28.66 2.48 21.79
N TRP A 117 -29.30 1.82 20.85
CA TRP A 117 -28.70 0.73 20.10
C TRP A 117 -28.41 1.19 18.67
N CYS A 118 -27.27 0.78 18.15
CA CYS A 118 -26.90 0.98 16.77
C CYS A 118 -26.72 -0.37 16.10
N GLY A 119 -27.39 -0.54 14.97
CA GLY A 119 -27.26 -1.72 14.16
C GLY A 119 -26.66 -1.38 12.80
N ASP A 120 -25.82 -2.27 12.28
CA ASP A 120 -25.41 -2.25 10.87
C ASP A 120 -25.48 -3.66 10.30
N VAL A 121 -25.85 -3.74 9.03
CA VAL A 121 -25.83 -5.00 8.27
C VAL A 121 -24.86 -4.84 7.11
N THR A 122 -23.79 -5.62 7.16
CA THR A 122 -22.75 -5.60 6.14
C THR A 122 -22.58 -6.98 5.51
N TYR A 123 -22.01 -7.02 4.30
CA TYR A 123 -21.75 -8.25 3.59
C TYR A 123 -20.25 -8.57 3.64
N ILE A 124 -19.92 -9.78 4.04
CA ILE A 124 -18.53 -10.26 4.13
C ILE A 124 -18.31 -11.40 3.14
N TRP A 125 -17.18 -11.36 2.43
CA TRP A 125 -16.79 -12.44 1.52
C TRP A 125 -16.12 -13.56 2.32
N THR A 126 -16.70 -14.76 2.30
CA THR A 126 -16.18 -15.92 3.07
C THR A 126 -15.20 -16.78 2.26
N GLY A 127 -14.84 -16.34 1.05
CA GLY A 127 -14.02 -17.13 0.11
C GLY A 127 -14.86 -18.01 -0.82
N LYS A 128 -16.02 -18.51 -0.36
CA LYS A 128 -16.93 -19.38 -1.14
C LYS A 128 -18.24 -18.67 -1.50
N SER A 129 -18.80 -17.90 -0.58
CA SER A 129 -20.04 -17.16 -0.76
C SER A 129 -20.02 -15.83 0.03
N TRP A 130 -20.96 -14.95 -0.30
CA TRP A 130 -21.24 -13.77 0.51
C TRP A 130 -22.07 -14.16 1.73
N ALA A 131 -21.67 -13.71 2.92
CA ALA A 131 -22.45 -13.85 4.14
C ALA A 131 -22.89 -12.48 4.65
N TYR A 132 -24.08 -12.41 5.24
CA TYR A 132 -24.57 -11.19 5.88
C TYR A 132 -24.18 -11.21 7.36
N LEU A 133 -23.49 -10.15 7.77
CA LEU A 133 -23.11 -9.89 9.15
C LEU A 133 -24.03 -8.80 9.69
N ALA A 134 -24.89 -9.17 10.63
CA ALA A 134 -25.69 -8.23 11.40
C ALA A 134 -25.01 -7.98 12.75
N VAL A 135 -24.74 -6.70 13.03
CA VAL A 135 -24.12 -6.25 14.28
C VAL A 135 -25.08 -5.35 15.01
N VAL A 136 -25.31 -5.58 16.30
CA VAL A 136 -26.02 -4.65 17.18
C VAL A 136 -25.12 -4.28 18.36
N LEU A 137 -24.90 -2.96 18.52
CA LEU A 137 -24.06 -2.36 19.57
C LEU A 137 -24.89 -1.48 20.49
N ASP A 138 -24.69 -1.61 21.79
CA ASP A 138 -25.20 -0.66 22.79
C ASP A 138 -24.16 0.46 23.03
N PHE A 139 -24.57 1.72 22.89
CA PHE A 139 -23.70 2.90 23.02
C PHE A 139 -23.35 3.25 24.49
N PHE A 140 -23.06 2.26 25.32
CA PHE A 140 -22.64 2.46 26.70
C PHE A 140 -21.11 2.46 26.83
N PRO A 141 -20.49 3.41 27.57
CA PRO A 141 -19.03 3.50 27.69
C PRO A 141 -18.38 2.21 28.22
N VAL A 142 -17.42 1.68 27.46
CA VAL A 142 -16.70 0.40 27.70
C VAL A 142 -15.96 0.32 29.05
N ASN A 143 -15.66 1.46 29.70
CA ASN A 143 -15.01 1.46 31.03
C ASN A 143 -15.91 0.98 32.19
N ARG A 144 -17.16 0.55 31.91
CA ARG A 144 -18.05 -0.09 32.89
C ARG A 144 -18.66 -1.34 32.29
N LEU A 145 -17.93 -2.47 32.33
CA LEU A 145 -18.31 -3.91 32.29
C LEU A 145 -19.71 -4.38 31.81
N ALA A 146 -20.42 -3.67 30.93
CA ALA A 146 -21.82 -3.97 30.58
C ALA A 146 -22.19 -3.70 29.11
N GLY A 147 -21.22 -3.40 28.24
CA GLY A 147 -21.49 -3.30 26.80
C GLY A 147 -21.79 -4.69 26.22
N ARG A 148 -23.07 -5.00 25.97
CA ARG A 148 -23.46 -6.22 25.26
C ARG A 148 -23.37 -5.96 23.76
N CYS A 149 -22.62 -6.80 23.06
CA CYS A 149 -22.58 -6.84 21.60
C CYS A 149 -23.18 -8.17 21.17
N HIS A 150 -24.21 -8.13 20.31
CA HIS A 150 -24.76 -9.34 19.71
C HIS A 150 -24.36 -9.39 18.24
N PHE A 151 -23.84 -10.54 17.82
CA PHE A 151 -23.41 -10.81 16.47
C PHE A 151 -24.19 -12.01 15.96
N SER A 152 -24.85 -11.84 14.82
CA SER A 152 -25.52 -12.94 14.13
C SER A 152 -24.99 -13.00 12.71
N LEU A 153 -24.49 -14.18 12.33
CA LEU A 153 -24.13 -14.50 10.95
C LEU A 153 -25.31 -15.21 10.32
N ILE A 154 -25.86 -14.61 9.28
CA ILE A 154 -26.92 -15.23 8.48
C ILE A 154 -26.26 -15.76 7.22
N GLN A 155 -26.15 -17.08 7.13
CA GLN A 155 -25.62 -17.79 5.96
C GLN A 155 -26.79 -18.38 5.17
N HIS A 156 -26.74 -18.25 3.85
CA HIS A 156 -27.55 -19.00 2.90
C HIS A 156 -26.74 -20.16 2.34
#